data_AF-A0A9X2RE97-F1
#
_entry.id   AF-A0A9X2RE97-F1
#
_cell.length_a   1.000
_cell.length_b   1.000
_cell.length_c   1.000
_cell.angle_alpha   90.00
_cell.angle_beta   90.00
_cell.angle_gamma   90.00
#
_symmetry.space_group_name_H-M   'P 1'
#
loop_
_entity.id
_entity.type
_entity.pdbx_description
1 polymer ?
#
loop_
_entity_poly.entity_id
_entity_poly.type
_entity_poly.pdbx_seq_one_letter_code
_entity_poly.pdbx_strand_id
1 'polypeptide(L)'
;MKHLIRLVLLLTGLSLAISCTRESDGPSDGIDRSANLKSLGSSAEDLLSDVKFTSLNIEMVYVEGSKPTNEAISKFQTFLEQRVYKPDGINISLRSVASSGKAPFSIEEIVEIEKQERTAYNAGDEIAVWIYFADGSNEKDENDKFVLGSAFRNTSMVIYQGTIQTFASRPRSPSRATIEAATLNHELGHLFGLVDLGTAPVSDHQDPENQGHCRIDGCLMKASIEFGTGVFDVLEGSGIPQLDQACIDDLQSIGGK
;
A
#
# COMPACT_ATOMS: atom_id res chain seq x y z
N MET A 1 -52.47 13.79 67.68
CA MET A 1 -52.70 13.44 66.27
C MET A 1 -51.57 14.03 65.43
N LYS A 2 -50.84 13.16 64.71
CA LYS A 2 -50.19 13.37 63.40
C LYS A 2 -49.06 14.44 63.37
N HIS A 3 -47.80 14.02 63.50
CA HIS A 3 -46.86 13.72 62.38
C HIS A 3 -46.60 14.93 61.46
N LEU A 4 -45.35 15.44 61.39
CA LEU A 4 -44.44 15.12 60.29
C LEU A 4 -43.04 15.74 60.46
N ILE A 5 -42.06 14.86 60.29
CA ILE A 5 -40.62 15.04 60.09
C ILE A 5 -40.34 15.89 58.84
N ARG A 6 -39.33 16.79 58.88
CA ARG A 6 -38.43 17.04 57.73
C ARG A 6 -37.01 17.40 58.21
N LEU A 7 -36.18 16.37 58.26
CA LEU A 7 -34.72 16.40 58.28
C LEU A 7 -34.23 16.96 56.93
N VAL A 8 -33.51 18.09 56.96
CA VAL A 8 -32.80 18.60 55.77
C VAL A 8 -31.40 17.99 55.78
N LEU A 9 -31.24 16.91 55.03
CA LEU A 9 -29.94 16.30 54.71
C LEU A 9 -29.23 17.18 53.67
N LEU A 10 -28.12 17.81 54.07
CA LEU A 10 -27.14 18.36 53.13
C LEU A 10 -26.49 17.19 52.38
N LEU A 11 -26.83 17.02 51.11
CA LEU A 11 -26.12 16.13 50.20
C LEU A 11 -24.94 16.90 49.59
N THR A 12 -23.75 16.73 50.14
CA THR A 12 -22.49 17.18 49.54
C THR A 12 -22.18 16.28 48.34
N GLY A 13 -22.53 16.75 47.14
CA GLY A 13 -22.13 16.11 45.88
C GLY A 13 -20.64 16.29 45.63
N LEU A 14 -19.87 15.22 45.81
CA LEU A 14 -18.47 15.14 45.44
C LEU A 14 -18.38 15.01 43.91
N SER A 15 -18.06 16.10 43.23
CA SER A 15 -17.82 16.13 41.79
C SER A 15 -16.43 15.55 41.51
N LEU A 16 -16.39 14.32 41.00
CA LEU A 16 -15.20 13.75 40.39
C LEU A 16 -14.90 14.52 39.10
N ALA A 17 -13.94 15.45 39.16
CA ALA A 17 -13.31 16.01 37.98
C ALA A 17 -12.41 14.93 37.36
N ILE A 18 -12.95 14.18 36.41
CA ILE A 18 -12.17 13.35 35.50
C ILE A 18 -11.39 14.32 34.61
N SER A 19 -10.12 14.52 34.94
CA SER A 19 -9.16 15.23 34.09
C SER A 19 -8.85 14.34 32.89
N CYS A 20 -9.58 14.53 31.79
CA CYS A 20 -9.13 14.06 30.48
C CYS A 20 -7.88 14.84 30.10
N THR A 21 -6.70 14.22 30.25
CA THR A 21 -5.49 14.62 29.52
C THR A 21 -5.80 14.52 28.03
N ARG A 22 -5.98 15.67 27.38
CA ARG A 22 -5.95 15.74 25.92
C ARG A 22 -4.50 15.44 25.53
N GLU A 23 -4.29 14.30 24.88
CA GLU A 23 -3.07 14.08 24.12
C GLU A 23 -2.97 15.23 23.11
N SER A 24 -1.91 16.04 23.26
CA SER A 24 -1.64 17.15 22.37
C SER A 24 -1.17 16.59 21.05
N ASP A 25 -2.01 16.69 20.02
CA ASP A 25 -1.55 16.58 18.64
C ASP A 25 -0.37 17.53 18.44
N GLY A 26 0.69 17.02 17.81
CA GLY A 26 1.87 17.79 17.44
C GLY A 26 1.53 18.97 16.52
N PRO A 27 2.53 19.81 16.17
CA PRO A 27 2.30 20.95 15.31
C PRO A 27 1.68 20.49 13.98
N SER A 28 0.48 20.98 13.66
CA SER A 28 -0.07 20.87 12.31
C SER A 28 0.81 21.70 11.39
N ASP A 29 1.53 21.03 10.49
CA ASP A 29 2.34 21.65 9.43
C ASP A 29 1.48 22.29 8.32
N GLY A 30 0.15 22.29 8.47
CA GLY A 30 -0.82 22.82 7.52
C GLY A 30 -1.06 21.92 6.30
N ILE A 31 -0.44 20.73 6.22
CA ILE A 31 -0.61 19.80 5.11
C ILE A 31 -1.89 18.97 5.35
N ASP A 32 -2.83 19.00 4.41
CA ASP A 32 -3.99 18.10 4.43
C ASP A 32 -3.58 16.69 3.98
N ARG A 33 -3.39 15.82 4.97
CA ARG A 33 -3.00 14.41 4.76
C ARG A 33 -4.19 13.52 4.41
N SER A 34 -5.43 13.98 4.61
CA SER A 34 -6.63 13.15 4.48
C SER A 34 -6.80 12.60 3.06
N ALA A 35 -6.32 13.32 2.05
CA ALA A 35 -6.34 12.90 0.66
C ALA A 35 -5.54 11.62 0.39
N ASN A 36 -4.52 11.32 1.21
CA ASN A 36 -3.63 10.17 1.08
C ASN A 36 -3.98 9.01 2.01
N LEU A 37 -5.01 9.17 2.85
CA LEU A 37 -5.41 8.21 3.88
C LEU A 37 -6.76 7.55 3.59
N LYS A 38 -7.19 7.52 2.33
CA LYS A 38 -8.46 6.94 1.90
C LYS A 38 -8.35 5.42 1.72
N SER A 39 -9.49 4.76 1.48
CA SER A 39 -9.53 3.33 1.17
C SER A 39 -8.74 2.99 -0.10
N LEU A 40 -8.23 1.77 -0.17
CA LEU A 40 -7.56 1.21 -1.36
C LEU A 40 -8.36 1.49 -2.65
N GLY A 41 -7.65 1.74 -3.75
CA GLY A 41 -8.21 2.02 -5.08
C GLY A 41 -8.99 3.33 -5.24
N SER A 42 -9.35 4.03 -4.15
CA SER A 42 -10.18 5.26 -4.23
C SER A 42 -9.49 6.49 -4.85
N SER A 43 -8.25 6.35 -5.32
CA SER A 43 -7.53 7.39 -6.06
C SER A 43 -7.00 6.88 -7.40
N ALA A 44 -7.61 5.81 -7.94
CA ALA A 44 -7.22 5.21 -9.20
C ALA A 44 -7.18 6.21 -10.37
N GLU A 45 -8.28 6.95 -10.62
CA GLU A 45 -8.33 7.98 -11.68
C GLU A 45 -7.31 9.10 -11.44
N ASP A 46 -7.16 9.54 -10.19
CA ASP A 46 -6.17 10.57 -9.78
C ASP A 46 -4.72 10.11 -10.07
N LEU A 47 -4.43 8.82 -9.86
CA LEU A 47 -3.11 8.21 -10.14
C LEU A 47 -2.87 7.98 -11.63
N LEU A 48 -3.91 7.60 -12.39
CA LEU A 48 -3.80 7.20 -13.79
C LEU A 48 -3.86 8.38 -14.77
N SER A 49 -4.74 9.34 -14.54
CA SER A 49 -5.03 10.45 -15.48
C SER A 49 -4.32 11.75 -15.11
N ASP A 50 -4.25 12.70 -16.04
CA ASP A 50 -3.70 14.05 -15.82
C ASP A 50 -4.78 15.11 -15.52
N VAL A 51 -6.03 14.69 -15.25
CA VAL A 51 -7.18 15.61 -15.06
C VAL A 51 -6.98 16.52 -13.85
N LYS A 52 -6.48 15.95 -12.75
CA LYS A 52 -6.30 16.65 -11.47
C LYS A 52 -4.83 16.76 -11.06
N PHE A 53 -4.05 15.71 -11.31
CA PHE A 53 -2.64 15.65 -10.96
C PHE A 53 -1.81 15.38 -12.21
N THR A 54 -0.99 16.36 -12.60
CA THR A 54 -0.15 16.30 -13.80
C THR A 54 1.23 15.69 -13.52
N SER A 55 1.61 15.55 -12.25
CA SER A 55 2.82 14.87 -11.80
C SER A 55 2.55 13.81 -10.71
N LEU A 56 3.47 12.86 -10.59
CA LEU A 56 3.43 11.79 -9.59
C LEU A 56 4.76 11.75 -8.83
N ASN A 57 4.68 11.80 -7.50
CA ASN A 57 5.83 11.65 -6.63
C ASN A 57 5.71 10.37 -5.80
N ILE A 58 6.74 9.54 -5.86
CA ILE A 58 6.81 8.27 -5.15
C ILE A 58 7.93 8.38 -4.11
N GLU A 59 7.56 8.33 -2.84
CA GLU A 59 8.48 8.23 -1.72
C GLU A 59 8.69 6.75 -1.38
N MET A 60 9.86 6.22 -1.73
CA MET A 60 10.30 4.88 -1.34
C MET A 60 11.11 4.96 -0.04
N VAL A 61 10.48 4.59 1.07
CA VAL A 61 11.10 4.50 2.38
C VAL A 61 11.58 3.08 2.61
N TYR A 62 12.83 2.87 2.99
CA TYR A 62 13.39 1.54 3.17
C TYR A 62 14.18 1.41 4.46
N VAL A 63 14.07 0.26 5.12
CA VAL A 63 14.96 -0.07 6.25
C VAL A 63 16.38 -0.30 5.74
N GLU A 64 17.41 0.11 6.48
CA GLU A 64 18.81 -0.21 6.14
C GLU A 64 19.01 -1.70 5.82
N GLY A 65 19.63 -2.01 4.67
CA GLY A 65 19.75 -3.39 4.16
C GLY A 65 18.57 -3.86 3.29
N SER A 66 17.42 -3.19 3.36
CA SER A 66 16.20 -3.48 2.61
C SER A 66 15.97 -2.56 1.40
N LYS A 67 16.99 -1.82 0.98
CA LYS A 67 16.90 -0.96 -0.21
C LYS A 67 16.52 -1.81 -1.45
N PRO A 68 15.48 -1.46 -2.23
CA PRO A 68 15.20 -2.13 -3.49
C PRO A 68 16.37 -2.02 -4.47
N THR A 69 16.51 -3.00 -5.35
CA THR A 69 17.54 -2.96 -6.39
C THR A 69 17.28 -1.83 -7.39
N ASN A 70 18.35 -1.21 -7.91
CA ASN A 70 18.21 -0.18 -8.94
C ASN A 70 17.50 -0.71 -10.20
N GLU A 71 17.71 -1.99 -10.53
CA GLU A 71 17.02 -2.64 -11.64
C GLU A 71 15.51 -2.74 -11.39
N ALA A 72 15.08 -3.10 -10.18
CA ALA A 72 13.65 -3.14 -9.86
C ALA A 72 13.00 -1.75 -9.94
N ILE A 73 13.68 -0.72 -9.43
CA ILE A 73 13.21 0.67 -9.52
C ILE A 73 13.05 1.10 -10.99
N SER A 74 14.03 0.78 -11.83
CA SER A 74 13.96 1.11 -13.27
C SER A 74 12.81 0.39 -13.96
N LYS A 75 12.55 -0.89 -13.65
CA LYS A 75 11.43 -1.64 -14.23
C LYS A 75 10.08 -1.13 -13.73
N PHE A 76 9.99 -0.74 -12.46
CA PHE A 76 8.82 -0.12 -11.87
C PHE A 76 8.50 1.24 -12.53
N GLN A 77 9.53 2.07 -12.75
CA GLN A 77 9.36 3.32 -13.49
C GLN A 77 8.86 3.09 -14.91
N THR A 78 9.42 2.12 -15.65
CA THR A 78 8.91 1.74 -16.98
C THR A 78 7.45 1.31 -16.93
N PHE A 79 7.05 0.51 -15.94
CA PHE A 79 5.67 0.09 -15.76
C PHE A 79 4.74 1.29 -15.54
N LEU A 80 5.11 2.22 -14.66
CA LEU A 80 4.37 3.47 -14.45
C LEU A 80 4.21 4.28 -15.74
N GLU A 81 5.30 4.53 -16.46
CA GLU A 81 5.31 5.31 -17.70
C GLU A 81 4.42 4.70 -18.79
N GLN A 82 4.25 3.37 -18.78
CA GLN A 82 3.35 2.68 -19.68
C GLN A 82 1.87 2.84 -19.30
N ARG A 83 1.53 3.15 -18.03
CA ARG A 83 0.14 3.10 -17.52
C ARG A 83 -0.46 4.45 -17.16
N VAL A 84 0.35 5.44 -16.79
CA VAL A 84 -0.14 6.73 -16.30
C VAL A 84 0.09 7.86 -17.31
N TYR A 85 -0.83 8.82 -17.35
CA TYR A 85 -0.63 10.13 -17.97
C TYR A 85 -0.23 11.13 -16.88
N LYS A 86 1.06 11.51 -16.88
CA LYS A 86 1.65 12.49 -15.95
C LYS A 86 2.61 13.40 -16.74
N PRO A 87 2.10 14.41 -17.48
CA PRO A 87 2.89 15.21 -18.40
C PRO A 87 4.03 16.00 -17.73
N ASP A 88 3.88 16.33 -16.44
CA ASP A 88 4.91 17.03 -15.67
C ASP A 88 5.92 16.07 -15.01
N GLY A 89 5.75 14.76 -15.24
CA GLY A 89 6.73 13.73 -14.92
C GLY A 89 6.41 12.89 -13.69
N ILE A 90 7.26 11.87 -13.50
CA ILE A 90 7.23 10.93 -12.39
C ILE A 90 8.55 11.08 -11.64
N ASN A 91 8.48 11.41 -10.35
CA ASN A 91 9.64 11.49 -9.47
C ASN A 91 9.64 10.30 -8.50
N ILE A 92 10.79 9.62 -8.38
CA ILE A 92 10.99 8.56 -7.40
C ILE A 92 12.13 8.96 -6.48
N SER A 93 11.83 9.13 -5.19
CA SER A 93 12.80 9.44 -4.16
C SER A 93 13.00 8.25 -3.22
N LEU A 94 14.21 8.10 -2.69
CA LEU A 94 14.58 7.01 -1.80
C LEU A 94 15.11 7.58 -0.48
N ARG A 95 14.61 7.06 0.65
CA ARG A 95 15.08 7.44 1.98
C ARG A 95 15.22 6.23 2.89
N SER A 96 16.37 6.10 3.55
CA SER A 96 16.60 5.07 4.56
C SER A 96 16.00 5.44 5.91
N VAL A 97 15.51 4.44 6.63
CA VAL A 97 15.07 4.53 8.03
C VAL A 97 15.66 3.39 8.85
N ALA A 98 15.65 3.55 10.17
CA ALA A 98 16.02 2.47 11.08
C ALA A 98 14.94 1.36 11.10
N SER A 99 15.35 0.14 11.42
CA SER A 99 14.39 -0.93 11.69
C SER A 99 13.51 -0.55 12.87
N SER A 100 12.20 -0.83 12.76
CA SER A 100 11.28 -0.69 13.88
C SER A 100 11.35 -1.87 14.85
N GLY A 101 12.00 -2.97 14.47
CA GLY A 101 12.11 -4.19 15.27
C GLY A 101 10.78 -4.93 15.49
N LYS A 102 9.74 -4.64 14.68
CA LYS A 102 8.38 -5.17 14.87
C LYS A 102 8.06 -6.43 14.04
N ALA A 103 8.95 -6.88 13.17
CA ALA A 103 8.70 -8.06 12.34
C ALA A 103 8.38 -9.33 13.17
N PRO A 104 7.44 -10.20 12.74
CA PRO A 104 6.62 -10.07 11.54
C PRO A 104 5.56 -8.97 11.68
N PHE A 105 5.24 -8.29 10.58
CA PHE A 105 4.43 -7.07 10.59
C PHE A 105 2.94 -7.34 10.36
N SER A 106 2.09 -6.70 11.17
CA SER A 106 0.69 -6.46 10.84
C SER A 106 0.54 -5.20 9.96
N ILE A 107 -0.59 -5.05 9.25
CA ILE A 107 -0.86 -3.83 8.47
C ILE A 107 -1.03 -2.61 9.39
N GLU A 108 -1.59 -2.78 10.58
CA GLU A 108 -1.73 -1.71 11.58
C GLU A 108 -0.35 -1.20 12.02
N GLU A 109 0.63 -2.08 12.18
CA GLU A 109 2.00 -1.67 12.50
C GLU A 109 2.65 -0.91 11.36
N ILE A 110 2.42 -1.31 10.10
CA ILE A 110 2.87 -0.58 8.91
C ILE A 110 2.21 0.80 8.83
N VAL A 111 0.92 0.92 9.18
CA VAL A 111 0.20 2.21 9.24
C VAL A 111 0.82 3.14 10.29
N GLU A 112 1.20 2.63 11.46
CA GLU A 112 1.88 3.45 12.47
C GLU A 112 3.29 3.87 12.02
N ILE A 113 3.98 3.04 11.25
CA ILE A 113 5.25 3.41 10.61
C ILE A 113 5.02 4.49 9.55
N GLU A 114 4.01 4.35 8.69
CA GLU A 114 3.64 5.38 7.69
C GLU A 114 3.38 6.73 8.36
N LYS A 115 2.64 6.75 9.46
CA LYS A 115 2.32 7.99 10.18
C LYS A 115 3.57 8.73 10.68
N GLN A 116 4.61 7.99 11.04
CA GLN A 116 5.87 8.54 11.56
C GLN A 116 6.83 8.91 10.42
N GLU A 117 6.91 8.05 9.40
CA GLU A 117 7.94 8.14 8.39
C GLU A 117 7.49 8.84 7.13
N ARG A 118 6.22 8.84 6.73
CA ARG A 118 5.80 9.47 5.48
C ARG A 118 6.07 10.99 5.52
N THR A 119 6.78 11.48 4.52
CA THR A 119 7.12 12.91 4.39
C THR A 119 6.51 13.56 3.15
N ALA A 120 6.12 12.77 2.14
CA ALA A 120 5.44 13.26 0.94
C ALA A 120 3.92 13.03 0.98
N TYR A 121 3.16 14.09 0.71
CA TYR A 121 1.70 14.10 0.58
C TYR A 121 1.31 14.89 -0.68
N ASN A 122 0.06 14.78 -1.10
CA ASN A 122 -0.43 15.52 -2.28
C ASN A 122 -0.21 17.02 -2.09
N ALA A 123 0.33 17.69 -3.11
CA ALA A 123 0.64 19.11 -3.06
C ALA A 123 0.39 19.74 -4.43
N GLY A 124 -0.52 20.70 -4.51
CA GLY A 124 -0.90 21.31 -5.79
C GLY A 124 -1.43 20.27 -6.78
N ASP A 125 -0.76 20.15 -7.91
CA ASP A 125 -1.01 19.20 -9.01
C ASP A 125 -0.13 17.94 -8.95
N GLU A 126 0.57 17.71 -7.84
CA GLU A 126 1.33 16.48 -7.58
C GLU A 126 0.57 15.52 -6.65
N ILE A 127 0.35 14.28 -7.10
CA ILE A 127 -0.12 13.16 -6.26
C ILE A 127 1.09 12.41 -5.68
N ALA A 128 1.01 12.06 -4.39
CA ALA A 128 2.08 11.37 -3.67
C ALA A 128 1.70 9.92 -3.34
N VAL A 129 2.59 8.98 -3.65
CA VAL A 129 2.52 7.57 -3.25
C VAL A 129 3.65 7.25 -2.28
N TRP A 130 3.34 6.49 -1.23
CA TRP A 130 4.30 6.05 -0.23
C TRP A 130 4.49 4.53 -0.32
N ILE A 131 5.75 4.11 -0.44
CA ILE A 131 6.12 2.69 -0.53
C ILE A 131 7.13 2.38 0.56
N TYR A 132 6.81 1.44 1.43
CA TYR A 132 7.72 0.99 2.48
C TYR A 132 8.36 -0.35 2.18
N PHE A 133 9.68 -0.43 2.28
CA PHE A 133 10.45 -1.65 2.12
C PHE A 133 10.89 -2.17 3.49
N ALA A 134 10.09 -3.09 4.03
CA ALA A 134 10.23 -3.64 5.38
C ALA A 134 11.33 -4.71 5.46
N ASP A 135 12.10 -4.72 6.54
CA ASP A 135 13.18 -5.69 6.81
C ASP A 135 12.70 -7.05 7.36
N GLY A 136 11.41 -7.33 7.31
CA GLY A 136 10.81 -8.55 7.84
C GLY A 136 9.64 -9.05 7.02
N SER A 137 9.00 -10.11 7.52
CA SER A 137 7.86 -10.79 6.91
C SER A 137 6.53 -10.19 7.31
N ASN A 138 5.46 -10.60 6.62
CA ASN A 138 4.09 -10.37 7.05
C ASN A 138 3.70 -11.36 8.17
N GLU A 139 2.81 -10.97 9.09
CA GLU A 139 2.30 -11.84 10.15
C GLU A 139 1.49 -13.05 9.66
N LYS A 140 0.97 -12.99 8.43
CA LYS A 140 0.19 -14.05 7.77
C LYS A 140 1.05 -15.03 6.99
N ASP A 141 2.38 -14.89 7.02
CA ASP A 141 3.28 -15.86 6.40
C ASP A 141 3.14 -17.22 7.11
N GLU A 142 2.69 -18.23 6.38
CA GLU A 142 2.41 -19.56 6.93
C GLU A 142 2.95 -20.67 6.01
N ASN A 143 3.75 -21.57 6.58
CA ASN A 143 4.35 -22.72 5.88
C ASN A 143 5.11 -22.29 4.61
N ASP A 144 4.46 -22.42 3.45
CA ASP A 144 4.98 -22.13 2.11
C ASP A 144 4.17 -21.02 1.39
N LYS A 145 3.29 -20.32 2.12
CA LYS A 145 2.57 -19.13 1.66
C LYS A 145 3.22 -17.91 2.28
N PHE A 146 3.83 -17.10 1.43
CA PHE A 146 4.54 -15.89 1.82
C PHE A 146 3.92 -14.70 1.13
N VAL A 147 3.59 -13.65 1.88
CA VAL A 147 3.09 -12.38 1.33
C VAL A 147 4.31 -11.52 0.98
N LEU A 148 4.45 -11.18 -0.31
CA LEU A 148 5.61 -10.40 -0.79
C LEU A 148 5.39 -8.89 -0.71
N GLY A 149 4.14 -8.45 -0.76
CA GLY A 149 3.74 -7.05 -0.66
C GLY A 149 2.29 -6.91 -0.19
N SER A 150 1.89 -5.70 0.15
CA SER A 150 0.48 -5.38 0.42
C SER A 150 0.19 -3.92 0.14
N ALA A 151 -0.83 -3.64 -0.67
CA ALA A 151 -1.47 -2.34 -0.78
C ALA A 151 -2.58 -2.21 0.26
N PHE A 152 -2.58 -1.12 1.05
CA PHE A 152 -3.48 -0.99 2.21
C PHE A 152 -4.21 0.35 2.31
N ARG A 153 -3.84 1.35 1.50
CA ARG A 153 -4.56 2.63 1.34
C ARG A 153 -4.56 3.04 -0.12
N ASN A 154 -5.27 4.11 -0.47
CA ASN A 154 -5.29 4.66 -1.82
C ASN A 154 -3.92 5.05 -2.39
N THR A 155 -2.94 5.37 -1.53
CA THR A 155 -1.60 5.80 -1.95
C THR A 155 -0.47 5.19 -1.12
N SER A 156 -0.72 4.04 -0.48
CA SER A 156 0.23 3.44 0.46
C SER A 156 0.29 1.93 0.30
N MET A 157 1.51 1.43 0.21
CA MET A 157 1.81 0.00 0.07
C MET A 157 3.12 -0.35 0.77
N VAL A 158 3.29 -1.64 1.08
CA VAL A 158 4.50 -2.21 1.69
C VAL A 158 5.03 -3.35 0.84
N ILE A 159 6.35 -3.51 0.83
CA ILE A 159 7.08 -4.61 0.23
C ILE A 159 7.88 -5.29 1.35
N TYR A 160 7.66 -6.59 1.54
CA TYR A 160 8.31 -7.39 2.59
C TYR A 160 9.69 -7.87 2.10
N GLN A 161 10.68 -6.97 2.14
CA GLN A 161 12.02 -7.22 1.62
C GLN A 161 12.75 -8.36 2.35
N GLY A 162 12.53 -8.53 3.66
CA GLY A 162 13.10 -9.68 4.38
C GLY A 162 12.66 -11.02 3.76
N THR A 163 11.39 -11.13 3.40
CA THR A 163 10.81 -12.29 2.71
C THR A 163 11.37 -12.42 1.28
N ILE A 164 11.37 -11.34 0.50
CA ILE A 164 11.90 -11.35 -0.89
C ILE A 164 13.38 -11.75 -0.92
N GLN A 165 14.22 -11.22 -0.03
CA GLN A 165 15.64 -11.56 0.03
C GLN A 165 15.87 -13.02 0.38
N THR A 166 15.11 -13.55 1.35
CA THR A 166 15.14 -14.97 1.70
C THR A 166 14.74 -15.83 0.51
N PHE A 167 13.70 -15.43 -0.20
CA PHE A 167 13.21 -16.14 -1.37
C PHE A 167 14.20 -16.14 -2.53
N ALA A 168 14.74 -14.97 -2.87
CA ALA A 168 15.72 -14.78 -3.94
C ALA A 168 17.10 -15.41 -3.66
N SER A 169 17.35 -15.84 -2.41
CA SER A 169 18.55 -16.60 -2.03
C SER A 169 18.43 -18.10 -2.34
N ARG A 170 17.23 -18.60 -2.66
CA ARG A 170 16.99 -20.03 -2.90
C ARG A 170 17.57 -20.45 -4.26
N PRO A 171 18.10 -21.69 -4.40
CA PRO A 171 18.57 -22.19 -5.69
C PRO A 171 17.47 -22.14 -6.76
N ARG A 172 17.83 -21.72 -7.98
CA ARG A 172 16.91 -21.59 -9.13
C ARG A 172 15.81 -20.53 -8.95
N SER A 173 15.88 -19.68 -7.93
CA SER A 173 14.94 -18.57 -7.80
C SER A 173 15.14 -17.50 -8.89
N PRO A 174 14.05 -16.82 -9.30
CA PRO A 174 14.13 -15.61 -10.08
C PRO A 174 15.03 -14.58 -9.38
N SER A 175 15.63 -13.67 -10.16
CA SER A 175 16.47 -12.62 -9.58
C SER A 175 15.67 -11.78 -8.58
N ARG A 176 16.34 -11.29 -7.52
CA ARG A 176 15.75 -10.35 -6.57
C ARG A 176 15.08 -9.17 -7.28
N ALA A 177 15.74 -8.60 -8.30
CA ALA A 177 15.20 -7.48 -9.07
C ALA A 177 13.89 -7.83 -9.80
N THR A 178 13.76 -9.06 -10.32
CA THR A 178 12.54 -9.55 -10.97
C THR A 178 11.39 -9.66 -9.97
N ILE A 179 11.64 -10.26 -8.80
CA ILE A 179 10.62 -10.45 -7.76
C ILE A 179 10.17 -9.09 -7.23
N GLU A 180 11.11 -8.22 -6.87
CA GLU A 180 10.81 -6.86 -6.41
C GLU A 180 9.95 -6.08 -7.40
N ALA A 181 10.31 -6.10 -8.68
CA ALA A 181 9.56 -5.38 -9.70
C ALA A 181 8.17 -5.97 -9.96
N ALA A 182 8.03 -7.31 -9.94
CA ALA A 182 6.74 -7.97 -10.07
C ALA A 182 5.81 -7.61 -8.91
N THR A 183 6.31 -7.69 -7.66
CA THR A 183 5.55 -7.30 -6.47
C THR A 183 5.20 -5.82 -6.50
N LEU A 184 6.15 -4.93 -6.81
CA LEU A 184 5.89 -3.49 -6.93
C LEU A 184 4.78 -3.18 -7.94
N ASN A 185 4.84 -3.78 -9.13
CA ASN A 185 3.85 -3.54 -10.17
C ASN A 185 2.48 -4.10 -9.77
N HIS A 186 2.44 -5.26 -9.10
CA HIS A 186 1.20 -5.89 -8.63
C HIS A 186 0.48 -5.02 -7.59
N GLU A 187 1.19 -4.64 -6.52
CA GLU A 187 0.60 -3.81 -5.46
C GLU A 187 0.18 -2.43 -5.97
N LEU A 188 0.96 -1.85 -6.90
CA LEU A 188 0.56 -0.61 -7.57
C LEU A 188 -0.71 -0.81 -8.41
N GLY A 189 -0.92 -2.00 -8.99
CA GLY A 189 -2.17 -2.36 -9.66
C GLY A 189 -3.39 -2.25 -8.72
N HIS A 190 -3.25 -2.67 -7.46
CA HIS A 190 -4.31 -2.44 -6.47
C HIS A 190 -4.51 -0.96 -6.14
N LEU A 191 -3.44 -0.14 -6.10
CA LEU A 191 -3.58 1.32 -5.97
C LEU A 191 -4.31 1.94 -7.17
N PHE A 192 -4.10 1.40 -8.38
CA PHE A 192 -4.85 1.73 -9.59
C PHE A 192 -6.30 1.21 -9.60
N GLY A 193 -6.78 0.64 -8.48
CA GLY A 193 -8.16 0.19 -8.32
C GLY A 193 -8.50 -1.07 -9.09
N LEU A 194 -7.49 -1.76 -9.65
CA LEU A 194 -7.70 -2.93 -10.50
C LEU A 194 -8.39 -4.06 -9.77
N VAL A 195 -9.20 -4.79 -10.55
CA VAL A 195 -9.94 -5.98 -10.15
C VAL A 195 -10.94 -5.71 -9.01
N ASP A 196 -11.80 -4.72 -9.20
CA ASP A 196 -12.93 -4.40 -8.31
C ASP A 196 -12.50 -3.88 -6.91
N LEU A 197 -11.37 -3.16 -6.85
CA LEU A 197 -10.87 -2.52 -5.61
C LEU A 197 -11.08 -1.00 -5.57
N GLY A 198 -11.79 -0.46 -6.55
CA GLY A 198 -12.04 0.99 -6.70
C GLY A 198 -12.47 1.33 -8.12
N THR A 199 -12.09 0.50 -9.08
CA THR A 199 -12.51 0.57 -10.47
C THR A 199 -13.50 -0.55 -10.75
N ALA A 200 -14.68 -0.20 -11.27
CA ALA A 200 -15.65 -1.18 -11.72
C ALA A 200 -15.07 -1.92 -12.95
N PRO A 201 -14.98 -3.27 -12.94
CA PRO A 201 -14.42 -4.00 -14.06
C PRO A 201 -15.23 -3.81 -15.36
N VAL A 202 -14.54 -3.63 -16.48
CA VAL A 202 -15.16 -3.55 -17.81
C VAL A 202 -15.68 -4.92 -18.26
N SER A 203 -15.00 -5.98 -17.84
CA SER A 203 -15.41 -7.37 -18.06
C SER A 203 -15.23 -8.19 -16.78
N ASP A 204 -15.90 -9.34 -16.70
CA ASP A 204 -15.70 -10.24 -15.57
C ASP A 204 -14.35 -10.96 -15.72
N HIS A 205 -13.39 -10.56 -14.89
CA HIS A 205 -12.06 -11.19 -14.79
C HIS A 205 -11.60 -11.34 -13.34
N GLN A 206 -12.44 -11.09 -12.35
CA GLN A 206 -12.08 -11.29 -10.94
C GLN A 206 -12.03 -12.80 -10.62
N ASP A 207 -11.06 -13.17 -9.80
CA ASP A 207 -10.91 -14.50 -9.24
C ASP A 207 -11.94 -14.70 -8.11
N PRO A 208 -12.86 -15.68 -8.23
CA PRO A 208 -13.92 -15.88 -7.25
C PRO A 208 -13.39 -16.39 -5.90
N GLU A 209 -12.19 -16.96 -5.86
CA GLU A 209 -11.54 -17.45 -4.64
C GLU A 209 -10.58 -16.42 -4.04
N ASN A 210 -10.17 -15.41 -4.83
CA ASN A 210 -9.20 -14.40 -4.44
C ASN A 210 -9.69 -13.00 -4.88
N GLN A 211 -10.54 -12.38 -4.06
CA GLN A 211 -11.04 -11.02 -4.34
C GLN A 211 -9.88 -10.04 -4.51
N GLY A 212 -10.07 -9.05 -5.39
CA GLY A 212 -9.02 -8.10 -5.75
C GLY A 212 -7.97 -8.64 -6.72
N HIS A 213 -8.09 -9.90 -7.18
CA HIS A 213 -7.14 -10.52 -8.09
C HIS A 213 -7.78 -11.00 -9.39
N CYS A 214 -7.00 -10.97 -10.46
CA CYS A 214 -7.44 -11.41 -11.78
C CYS A 214 -7.39 -12.94 -11.89
N ARG A 215 -8.42 -13.54 -12.51
CA ARG A 215 -8.51 -14.98 -12.74
C ARG A 215 -7.71 -15.47 -13.95
N ILE A 216 -7.25 -14.57 -14.81
CA ILE A 216 -6.58 -14.90 -16.07
C ILE A 216 -5.14 -15.34 -15.81
N ASP A 217 -4.77 -16.50 -16.33
CA ASP A 217 -3.42 -17.07 -16.16
C ASP A 217 -2.36 -16.18 -16.83
N GLY A 218 -1.26 -15.95 -16.11
CA GLY A 218 -0.17 -15.09 -16.58
C GLY A 218 -0.43 -13.59 -16.46
N CYS A 219 -1.61 -13.16 -15.99
CA CYS A 219 -1.84 -11.76 -15.66
C CYS A 219 -1.01 -11.34 -14.45
N LEU A 220 -0.45 -10.13 -14.47
CA LEU A 220 0.24 -9.55 -13.33
C LEU A 220 -0.62 -9.50 -12.07
N MET A 221 -1.94 -9.29 -12.18
CA MET A 221 -2.85 -9.25 -11.01
C MET A 221 -3.29 -10.64 -10.52
N LYS A 222 -2.63 -11.73 -10.92
CA LYS A 222 -2.91 -13.05 -10.33
C LYS A 222 -2.42 -13.10 -8.88
N ALA A 223 -3.24 -13.67 -7.99
CA ALA A 223 -2.91 -13.84 -6.57
C ALA A 223 -1.60 -14.63 -6.34
N SER A 224 -1.21 -15.51 -7.27
CA SER A 224 0.07 -16.23 -7.18
C SER A 224 1.30 -15.33 -7.22
N ILE A 225 1.17 -14.07 -7.66
CA ILE A 225 2.25 -13.08 -7.58
C ILE A 225 2.44 -12.53 -6.16
N GLU A 226 1.35 -12.44 -5.39
CA GLU A 226 1.37 -12.08 -3.97
C GLU A 226 1.97 -13.21 -3.13
N PHE A 227 1.72 -14.48 -3.51
CA PHE A 227 2.12 -15.67 -2.75
C PHE A 227 3.38 -16.37 -3.30
N GLY A 228 4.48 -16.33 -2.54
CA GLY A 228 5.81 -16.75 -2.99
C GLY A 228 5.96 -18.15 -3.63
N THR A 229 5.14 -19.16 -3.31
CA THR A 229 5.25 -20.45 -4.03
C THR A 229 4.77 -20.37 -5.49
N GLY A 230 3.72 -19.59 -5.75
CA GLY A 230 3.20 -19.39 -7.10
C GLY A 230 4.04 -18.44 -7.95
N VAL A 231 4.81 -17.54 -7.31
CA VAL A 231 5.67 -16.58 -8.02
C VAL A 231 6.80 -17.29 -8.79
N PHE A 232 7.29 -18.45 -8.32
CA PHE A 232 8.31 -19.23 -9.04
C PHE A 232 7.79 -19.66 -10.41
N ASP A 233 6.64 -20.34 -10.44
CA ASP A 233 6.08 -20.90 -11.67
C ASP A 233 5.74 -19.80 -12.68
N VAL A 234 5.31 -18.63 -12.19
CA VAL A 234 4.99 -17.48 -13.05
C VAL A 234 6.25 -16.80 -13.60
N LEU A 235 7.31 -16.67 -12.79
CA LEU A 235 8.52 -15.94 -13.16
C LEU A 235 9.58 -16.80 -13.88
N GLU A 236 9.58 -18.12 -13.73
CA GLU A 236 10.57 -19.02 -14.37
C GLU A 236 10.49 -19.04 -15.91
N GLY A 237 9.34 -18.66 -16.51
CA GLY A 237 9.09 -18.81 -17.95
C GLY A 237 9.18 -17.55 -18.82
N SER A 238 8.99 -16.34 -18.27
CA SER A 238 8.71 -15.16 -19.12
C SER A 238 9.22 -13.79 -18.62
N GLY A 239 9.88 -13.73 -17.45
CA GLY A 239 10.25 -12.46 -16.84
C GLY A 239 9.12 -11.90 -15.96
N ILE A 240 8.97 -10.58 -15.90
CA ILE A 240 7.90 -9.94 -15.10
C ILE A 240 6.58 -10.04 -15.88
N PRO A 241 5.52 -10.62 -15.30
CA PRO A 241 4.21 -10.70 -15.94
C PRO A 241 3.67 -9.32 -16.28
N GLN A 242 2.88 -9.28 -17.33
CA GLN A 242 2.20 -8.06 -17.76
C GLN A 242 0.74 -8.12 -17.34
N LEU A 243 0.09 -6.96 -17.26
CA LEU A 243 -1.36 -6.94 -17.09
C LEU A 243 -2.01 -7.53 -18.35
N ASP A 244 -2.92 -8.49 -18.14
CA ASP A 244 -3.79 -8.99 -19.19
C ASP A 244 -4.70 -7.87 -19.73
N GLN A 245 -5.17 -8.01 -20.97
CA GLN A 245 -6.04 -7.05 -21.65
C GLN A 245 -7.25 -6.66 -20.81
N ALA A 246 -7.87 -7.58 -20.07
CA ALA A 246 -9.02 -7.23 -19.22
C ALA A 246 -8.67 -6.22 -18.12
N CYS A 247 -7.48 -6.34 -17.52
CA CYS A 247 -6.97 -5.35 -16.57
C CYS A 247 -6.51 -4.06 -17.27
N ILE A 248 -6.03 -4.12 -18.52
CA ILE A 248 -5.75 -2.92 -19.33
C ILE A 248 -7.04 -2.13 -19.56
N ASP A 249 -8.12 -2.81 -19.97
CA ASP A 249 -9.40 -2.20 -20.27
C ASP A 249 -9.96 -1.47 -19.03
N ASP A 250 -9.81 -2.05 -17.84
CA ASP A 250 -10.15 -1.40 -16.57
C ASP A 250 -9.37 -0.09 -16.38
N LEU A 251 -8.04 -0.10 -16.54
CA LEU A 251 -7.22 1.13 -16.42
C LEU A 251 -7.68 2.20 -17.42
N GLN A 252 -7.86 1.81 -18.69
CA GLN A 252 -8.22 2.73 -19.76
C GLN A 252 -9.62 3.32 -19.56
N SER A 253 -10.54 2.57 -18.94
CA SER A 253 -11.89 3.06 -18.63
C SER A 253 -11.93 4.24 -17.65
N ILE A 254 -10.86 4.44 -16.87
CA ILE A 254 -10.72 5.52 -15.88
C ILE A 254 -9.51 6.43 -16.14
N GLY A 255 -9.07 6.52 -17.40
CA GLY A 255 -8.09 7.50 -17.83
C GLY A 255 -6.62 7.05 -17.76
N GLY A 256 -6.36 5.76 -17.60
CA GLY A 256 -5.04 5.16 -17.81
C GLY A 256 -4.69 4.97 -19.30
N LYS A 257 -3.42 4.65 -19.57
CA LYS A 257 -2.89 4.29 -20.89
C LYS A 257 -3.24 2.87 -21.30
#